data_AF-A0A2K2FRZ3-F1
#
_entry.id   AF-A0A2K2FRZ3-F1
#
_cell.length_a   1.000
_cell.length_b   1.000
_cell.length_c   1.000
_cell.angle_alpha   90.00
_cell.angle_beta   90.00
_cell.angle_gamma   90.00
#
_symmetry.space_group_name_H-M   'P 1'
#
loop_
_entity.id
_entity.type
_entity.pdbx_description
1 polymer ?
#
loop_
_entity_poly.entity_id
_entity_poly.type
_entity_poly.pdbx_seq_one_letter_code
_entity_poly.pdbx_strand_id
1 'polypeptide(L)'
;MDLLNAAPWHRIPHNIMTHPNIREYYSTYYTDMTMFLAANDDGTIWRIPGDVSESCCLTLLVRQDWLEALNMKALTNTKEFKEMLRAFTEDDPDKNGQDDTYGFTGAGTEWRSWAPFMYPFKADPINFVLKDGKVSHGSIQPEMKEALAFMRECFTAGYIDPAILTSNNCSNSNIRNISQL
;
A
#
# COMPACT_ATOMS: atom_id res chain seq x y z
N MET A 1 27.25 -14.18 -18.61
CA MET A 1 26.58 -15.28 -17.87
C MET A 1 25.11 -14.94 -17.85
N ASP A 2 24.32 -15.62 -18.67
CA ASP A 2 22.88 -15.37 -18.83
C ASP A 2 22.11 -15.86 -17.61
N LEU A 3 21.59 -14.92 -16.83
CA LEU A 3 20.71 -15.17 -15.68
C LEU A 3 19.35 -15.76 -16.09
N LEU A 4 19.03 -15.80 -17.39
CA LEU A 4 17.79 -16.36 -17.92
C LEU A 4 17.75 -17.91 -17.93
N ASN A 5 18.91 -18.58 -17.83
CA ASN A 5 18.99 -20.04 -17.92
C ASN A 5 19.03 -20.76 -16.56
N ALA A 6 18.88 -20.04 -15.44
CA ALA A 6 19.15 -20.57 -14.11
C ALA A 6 17.92 -21.15 -13.36
N ALA A 7 16.72 -21.15 -13.96
CA ALA A 7 15.53 -21.71 -13.33
C ALA A 7 14.78 -22.66 -14.29
N PRO A 8 14.31 -23.84 -13.83
CA PRO A 8 13.55 -24.77 -14.66
C PRO A 8 12.11 -24.26 -14.83
N TRP A 9 11.95 -23.17 -15.58
CA TRP A 9 10.66 -22.73 -16.07
C TRP A 9 10.18 -23.75 -17.10
N HIS A 10 9.24 -24.62 -16.70
CA HIS A 10 8.62 -25.53 -17.65
C HIS A 10 7.72 -24.71 -18.57
N ARG A 11 7.88 -24.87 -19.89
CA ARG A 11 6.93 -24.34 -20.87
C ARG A 11 5.58 -24.93 -20.56
N ILE A 12 4.55 -24.09 -20.41
CA ILE A 12 3.20 -24.60 -20.30
C ILE A 12 2.92 -25.44 -21.55
N PRO A 13 2.47 -26.70 -21.43
CA PRO A 13 2.30 -27.55 -22.58
C PRO A 13 1.32 -26.91 -23.56
N HIS A 14 1.60 -27.02 -24.85
CA HIS A 14 0.86 -26.34 -25.92
C HIS A 14 -0.64 -26.68 -25.92
N ASN A 15 -1.03 -27.78 -25.28
CA ASN A 15 -2.41 -28.25 -25.16
C ASN A 15 -3.32 -27.34 -24.31
N ILE A 16 -2.79 -26.52 -23.38
CA ILE A 16 -3.68 -25.66 -22.58
C ILE A 16 -4.36 -24.60 -23.44
N MET A 17 -3.66 -24.14 -24.48
CA MET A 17 -4.16 -23.18 -25.48
C MET A 17 -5.13 -23.82 -26.48
N THR A 18 -5.24 -25.15 -26.49
CA THR A 18 -6.23 -25.88 -27.31
C THR A 18 -7.61 -25.94 -26.65
N HIS A 19 -7.74 -25.49 -25.40
CA HIS A 19 -9.03 -25.30 -24.74
C HIS A 19 -9.59 -23.92 -25.11
N PRO A 20 -10.61 -23.83 -25.99
CA PRO A 20 -11.09 -22.56 -26.54
C PRO A 20 -11.53 -21.58 -25.43
N ASN A 21 -12.15 -22.09 -24.37
CA ASN A 21 -12.67 -21.26 -23.28
C ASN A 21 -11.58 -20.55 -22.48
N ILE A 22 -10.41 -21.17 -22.31
CA ILE A 22 -9.28 -20.59 -21.56
C ILE A 22 -8.62 -19.49 -22.39
N ARG A 23 -8.38 -19.77 -23.68
CA ARG A 23 -7.77 -18.81 -24.59
C ARG A 23 -8.66 -17.58 -24.83
N GLU A 24 -9.95 -17.79 -25.04
CA GLU A 24 -10.93 -16.72 -25.26
C GLU A 24 -11.07 -15.82 -24.02
N TYR A 25 -11.21 -16.41 -22.83
CA TYR A 25 -11.27 -15.68 -21.56
C TYR A 25 -10.05 -14.78 -21.34
N TYR A 26 -8.84 -15.30 -21.55
CA TYR A 26 -7.62 -14.50 -21.35
C TYR A 26 -7.37 -13.47 -22.46
N SER A 27 -7.78 -13.74 -23.70
CA SER A 27 -7.64 -12.79 -24.82
C SER A 27 -8.59 -11.60 -24.75
N THR A 28 -9.69 -11.71 -24.00
CA THR A 28 -10.68 -10.63 -23.85
C THR A 28 -10.39 -9.76 -22.62
N TYR A 29 -9.78 -10.33 -21.59
CA TYR A 29 -9.51 -9.65 -20.33
C TYR A 29 -8.15 -8.97 -20.26
N TYR A 30 -7.15 -9.55 -20.95
CA TYR A 30 -5.78 -9.01 -20.96
C TYR A 30 -5.44 -8.39 -22.32
N THR A 31 -4.87 -7.20 -22.26
CA THR A 31 -4.39 -6.44 -23.42
C THR A 31 -2.87 -6.45 -23.44
N ASP A 32 -2.26 -5.94 -24.51
CA ASP A 32 -0.81 -5.72 -24.57
C ASP A 32 -0.28 -4.79 -23.45
N MET A 33 -1.18 -4.05 -22.78
CA MET A 33 -0.86 -3.21 -21.63
C MET A 33 -1.00 -3.94 -20.27
N THR A 34 -1.44 -5.19 -20.26
CA THR A 34 -1.58 -5.97 -19.02
C THR A 34 -0.21 -6.39 -18.51
N MET A 35 0.17 -5.81 -17.37
CA MET A 35 1.46 -6.05 -16.70
C MET A 35 1.72 -7.53 -16.30
N PHE A 36 0.67 -8.34 -16.15
CA PHE A 36 0.76 -9.76 -15.78
C PHE A 36 0.64 -10.73 -16.96
N LEU A 37 0.50 -10.22 -18.18
CA LEU A 37 0.53 -11.08 -19.36
C LEU A 37 1.97 -11.51 -19.61
N ALA A 38 2.33 -12.71 -19.15
CA ALA A 38 3.64 -13.29 -19.39
C ALA A 38 3.72 -13.89 -20.79
N ALA A 39 3.62 -13.03 -21.82
CA ALA A 39 3.82 -13.35 -23.22
C ALA A 39 5.14 -12.77 -23.73
N ASN A 40 5.88 -13.54 -24.53
CA ASN A 40 7.01 -13.03 -25.31
C ASN A 40 6.51 -12.16 -26.48
N ASP A 41 7.43 -11.42 -27.12
CA ASP A 41 7.16 -10.70 -28.38
C ASP A 41 6.61 -11.61 -29.50
N ASP A 42 6.89 -12.92 -29.42
CA ASP A 42 6.38 -13.95 -30.34
C ASP A 42 4.98 -14.49 -29.96
N GLY A 43 4.37 -13.98 -28.89
CA GLY A 43 3.05 -14.38 -28.39
C GLY A 43 3.03 -15.65 -27.53
N THR A 44 4.17 -16.26 -27.22
CA THR A 44 4.23 -17.46 -26.36
C THR A 44 3.96 -17.10 -24.90
N ILE A 45 2.93 -17.73 -24.31
CA ILE A 45 2.57 -17.57 -22.89
C ILE A 45 3.29 -18.61 -22.02
N TRP A 46 4.00 -18.15 -20.99
CA TRP A 46 4.75 -19.02 -20.06
C TRP A 46 4.12 -19.13 -18.67
N ARG A 47 3.16 -18.26 -18.35
CA ARG A 47 2.40 -18.30 -17.09
C ARG A 47 0.94 -18.02 -17.37
N ILE A 48 0.07 -18.79 -16.73
CA ILE A 48 -1.34 -18.43 -16.64
C ILE A 48 -1.43 -17.41 -15.51
N PRO A 49 -1.82 -16.15 -15.79
CA PRO A 49 -2.07 -15.19 -14.73
C PRO A 49 -3.19 -15.71 -13.84
N GLY A 50 -2.94 -15.75 -12.54
CA GLY A 50 -3.97 -15.99 -11.54
C GLY A 50 -4.54 -14.65 -11.12
N ASP A 51 -5.86 -14.53 -11.17
CA ASP A 51 -6.54 -13.39 -10.57
C ASP A 51 -6.94 -13.75 -9.13
N VAL A 52 -6.70 -12.81 -8.22
CA VAL A 52 -7.24 -12.85 -6.87
C VAL A 52 -8.21 -11.70 -6.79
N SER A 53 -9.50 -12.02 -6.65
CA SER A 53 -10.52 -11.00 -6.40
C SER A 53 -10.25 -10.36 -5.04
N GLU A 54 -9.58 -9.22 -5.06
CA GLU A 54 -9.30 -8.40 -3.89
C GLU A 54 -10.18 -7.16 -3.92
N SER A 55 -11.18 -7.09 -3.03
CA SER A 55 -12.01 -5.89 -2.91
C SER A 55 -11.20 -4.65 -2.49
N CYS A 56 -10.11 -4.87 -1.73
CA CYS A 56 -9.07 -3.88 -1.46
C CYS A 56 -7.79 -4.59 -0.97
N CYS A 57 -6.61 -4.11 -1.38
CA CYS A 57 -5.31 -4.62 -0.92
C CYS A 57 -4.68 -3.77 0.20
N LEU A 58 -5.21 -2.56 0.43
CA LEU A 58 -4.66 -1.57 1.36
C LEU A 58 -5.79 -0.81 2.07
N THR A 59 -5.82 -0.91 3.40
CA THR A 59 -6.87 -0.32 4.24
C THR A 59 -6.24 0.44 5.40
N LEU A 60 -6.68 1.68 5.60
CA LEU A 60 -6.40 2.44 6.81
C LEU A 60 -7.34 1.96 7.93
N LEU A 61 -6.78 1.52 9.04
CA LEU A 61 -7.53 1.19 10.25
C LEU A 61 -7.42 2.35 11.24
N VAL A 62 -8.55 2.72 11.83
CA VAL A 62 -8.66 3.85 12.77
C VAL A 62 -9.41 3.40 14.01
N ARG A 63 -8.97 3.89 15.18
CA ARG A 63 -9.63 3.66 16.47
C ARG A 63 -10.93 4.47 16.54
N GLN A 64 -12.04 3.81 16.22
CA GLN A 64 -13.38 4.41 16.24
C GLN A 64 -13.75 4.94 17.63
N ASP A 65 -13.38 4.22 18.67
CA ASP A 65 -13.58 4.61 20.06
C ASP A 65 -12.81 5.87 20.46
N TRP A 66 -11.60 6.08 19.90
CA TRP A 66 -10.84 7.32 20.09
C TRP A 66 -11.46 8.49 19.35
N LEU A 67 -11.99 8.28 18.14
CA LEU A 67 -12.77 9.31 17.44
C LEU A 67 -13.98 9.73 18.27
N GLU A 68 -14.71 8.77 18.82
CA GLU A 68 -15.88 9.04 19.67
C GLU A 68 -15.50 9.75 20.96
N ALA A 69 -14.41 9.33 21.63
CA ALA A 69 -13.92 9.97 22.84
C ALA A 69 -13.57 11.46 22.63
N LEU A 70 -13.05 11.80 21.45
CA LEU A 70 -12.65 13.15 21.06
C LEU A 70 -13.72 13.90 20.24
N ASN A 71 -14.93 13.33 20.09
CA ASN A 71 -16.03 13.88 19.28
C ASN A 71 -15.65 14.19 17.82
N MET A 72 -14.75 13.39 17.24
CA MET A 72 -14.29 13.50 15.86
C MET A 72 -15.16 12.66 14.92
N LYS A 73 -15.21 13.07 13.64
CA LYS A 73 -15.91 12.36 12.57
C LYS A 73 -14.92 11.51 11.76
N ALA A 74 -15.46 10.60 10.95
CA ALA A 74 -14.68 9.91 9.94
C ALA A 74 -14.01 10.91 8.99
N LEU A 75 -12.71 10.72 8.76
CA LEU A 75 -11.87 11.54 7.89
C LEU A 75 -12.24 11.38 6.41
N THR A 76 -12.21 12.50 5.69
CA THR A 76 -12.51 12.60 4.26
C THR A 76 -11.36 13.20 3.45
N ASN A 77 -10.36 13.78 4.11
CA ASN A 77 -9.24 14.46 3.48
C ASN A 77 -7.97 14.47 4.36
N THR A 78 -6.85 14.89 3.78
CA THR A 78 -5.53 14.88 4.44
C THR A 78 -5.42 15.87 5.61
N LYS A 79 -6.20 16.97 5.61
CA LYS A 79 -6.24 17.92 6.72
C LYS A 79 -6.90 17.31 7.95
N GLU A 80 -8.05 16.67 7.76
CA GLU A 80 -8.74 15.92 8.82
C GLU A 80 -7.91 14.75 9.32
N PHE A 81 -7.22 14.05 8.41
CA PHE A 81 -6.28 13.00 8.80
C PHE A 81 -5.17 13.55 9.70
N LYS A 82 -4.51 14.65 9.33
CA LYS A 82 -3.48 15.27 10.18
C LYS A 82 -4.02 15.73 11.54
N GLU A 83 -5.21 16.32 11.57
CA GLU A 83 -5.84 16.74 12.82
C GLU A 83 -6.15 15.54 13.72
N MET A 84 -6.62 14.42 13.15
CA MET A 84 -6.80 13.18 13.91
C MET A 84 -5.47 12.66 14.48
N LEU A 85 -4.39 12.69 13.68
CA LEU A 85 -3.07 12.27 14.16
C LEU A 85 -2.61 13.14 15.34
N ARG A 86 -2.79 14.46 15.26
CA ARG A 86 -2.53 15.38 16.37
C ARG A 86 -3.38 15.03 17.58
N ALA A 87 -4.69 14.99 17.43
CA ALA A 87 -5.63 14.81 18.53
C ALA A 87 -5.41 13.47 19.26
N PHE A 88 -5.10 12.40 18.53
CA PHE A 88 -4.74 11.13 19.13
C PHE A 88 -3.45 11.19 19.94
N THR A 89 -2.50 12.03 19.53
CA THR A 89 -1.22 12.18 20.23
C THR A 89 -1.35 13.10 21.44
N GLU A 90 -2.04 14.23 21.29
CA GLU A 90 -2.01 15.34 22.25
C GLU A 90 -3.23 15.40 23.18
N ASP A 91 -4.37 14.84 22.79
CA ASP A 91 -5.66 15.06 23.49
C ASP A 91 -6.10 13.82 24.33
N ASP A 92 -5.17 12.93 24.68
CA ASP A 92 -5.35 11.77 25.59
C ASP A 92 -6.62 10.92 25.26
N PRO A 93 -6.68 10.31 24.06
CA PRO A 93 -7.88 9.59 23.63
C PRO A 93 -8.17 8.33 24.46
N ASP A 94 -7.17 7.75 25.12
CA ASP A 94 -7.31 6.58 25.99
C ASP A 94 -7.54 6.96 27.48
N LYS A 95 -7.49 8.25 27.82
CA LYS A 95 -7.86 8.84 29.11
C LYS A 95 -6.99 8.38 30.27
N ASN A 96 -5.71 8.11 29.98
CA ASN A 96 -4.76 7.61 30.97
C ASN A 96 -3.96 8.76 31.65
N GLY A 97 -4.07 9.99 31.13
CA GLY A 97 -3.41 11.19 31.65
C GLY A 97 -1.90 11.28 31.33
N GLN A 98 -1.38 10.44 30.44
CA GLN A 98 0.01 10.38 30.01
C GLN A 98 0.14 10.66 28.51
N ASP A 99 1.26 11.28 28.13
CA ASP A 99 1.62 11.53 26.74
C ASP A 99 2.37 10.31 26.16
N ASP A 100 1.65 9.20 25.99
CA ASP A 100 2.20 7.91 25.52
C ASP A 100 1.48 7.33 24.29
N THR A 101 0.55 8.09 23.71
CA THR A 101 -0.20 7.72 22.52
C THR A 101 0.37 8.38 21.26
N TYR A 102 0.39 7.63 20.15
CA TYR A 102 0.74 8.16 18.84
C TYR A 102 -0.46 8.08 17.90
N GLY A 103 -0.62 9.10 17.06
CA GLY A 103 -1.66 9.12 16.03
C GLY A 103 -1.49 8.05 14.94
N PHE A 104 -0.25 7.64 14.65
CA PHE A 104 0.04 6.64 13.61
C PHE A 104 1.14 5.66 14.02
N THR A 105 0.94 4.37 13.70
CA THR A 105 1.96 3.32 13.81
C THR A 105 1.75 2.25 12.73
N GLY A 106 2.67 1.28 12.61
CA GLY A 106 2.61 0.21 11.61
C GLY A 106 3.93 -0.53 11.42
N ALA A 107 4.10 -1.16 10.26
CA ALA A 107 5.34 -1.82 9.84
C ALA A 107 6.09 -0.89 8.87
N GLY A 108 6.85 0.08 9.40
CA GLY A 108 7.46 1.14 8.59
C GLY A 108 8.56 0.70 7.64
N THR A 109 9.07 -0.53 7.80
CA THR A 109 9.95 -1.19 6.83
C THR A 109 9.20 -1.69 5.58
N GLU A 110 7.88 -1.79 5.65
CA GLU A 110 7.00 -2.16 4.55
C GLU A 110 6.29 -0.92 3.99
N TRP A 111 6.53 -0.62 2.71
CA TRP A 111 6.06 0.61 2.08
C TRP A 111 4.53 0.78 2.15
N ARG A 112 3.78 -0.33 2.15
CA ARG A 112 2.31 -0.35 2.22
C ARG A 112 1.77 0.26 3.51
N SER A 113 2.50 0.18 4.62
CA SER A 113 2.12 0.87 5.86
C SER A 113 2.08 2.39 5.68
N TRP A 114 2.79 2.93 4.69
CA TRP A 114 2.82 4.36 4.40
C TRP A 114 1.81 4.79 3.31
N ALA A 115 1.01 3.87 2.78
CA ALA A 115 -0.01 4.18 1.76
C ALA A 115 -0.97 5.31 2.16
N PRO A 116 -1.43 5.44 3.43
CA PRO A 116 -2.27 6.56 3.87
C PRO A 116 -1.64 7.95 3.69
N PHE A 117 -0.30 8.04 3.64
CA PHE A 117 0.42 9.29 3.43
C PHE A 117 0.70 9.60 1.95
N MET A 118 0.57 8.62 1.04
CA MET A 118 0.95 8.76 -0.37
C MET A 118 -0.25 8.79 -1.31
N TYR A 119 -1.20 7.87 -1.16
CA TYR A 119 -2.32 7.76 -2.09
C TYR A 119 -3.31 8.92 -2.08
N PRO A 120 -3.57 9.62 -0.95
CA PRO A 120 -4.36 10.85 -1.00
C PRO A 120 -3.75 11.95 -1.88
N PHE A 121 -2.43 11.93 -2.07
CA PHE A 121 -1.69 12.83 -2.97
C PHE A 121 -1.58 12.27 -4.39
N LYS A 122 -2.16 11.10 -4.69
CA LYS A 122 -1.98 10.37 -5.96
C LYS A 122 -0.51 10.02 -6.24
N ALA A 123 0.27 9.84 -5.18
CA ALA A 123 1.67 9.44 -5.26
C ALA A 123 1.78 7.90 -5.14
N ASP A 124 2.45 7.25 -6.09
CA ASP A 124 2.72 5.82 -6.04
C ASP A 124 4.24 5.58 -5.90
N PRO A 125 4.72 4.99 -4.80
CA PRO A 125 6.16 4.81 -4.59
C PRO A 125 6.78 3.66 -5.35
N ILE A 126 5.99 2.66 -5.78
CA ILE A 126 6.51 1.39 -6.32
C ILE A 126 6.20 1.21 -7.79
N ASN A 127 5.03 1.67 -8.24
CA ASN A 127 4.57 1.37 -9.59
C ASN A 127 5.02 2.41 -10.60
N PHE A 128 5.05 1.99 -11.86
CA PHE A 128 5.11 2.91 -12.98
C PHE A 128 3.76 3.59 -13.18
N VAL A 129 3.80 4.87 -13.51
CA VAL A 129 2.61 5.67 -13.85
C VAL A 129 2.67 6.06 -15.32
N LEU A 130 1.50 6.07 -15.96
CA LEU A 130 1.32 6.58 -17.31
C LEU A 130 0.74 8.00 -17.21
N LYS A 131 1.52 9.00 -17.61
CA LYS A 131 1.06 10.39 -17.72
C LYS A 131 1.38 10.90 -19.12
N ASP A 132 0.37 11.46 -19.80
CA ASP A 132 0.52 12.03 -21.14
C ASP A 132 1.16 11.06 -22.16
N GLY A 133 0.81 9.77 -22.06
CA GLY A 133 1.37 8.72 -22.93
C GLY A 133 2.81 8.31 -22.60
N LYS A 134 3.43 8.91 -21.57
CA LYS A 134 4.78 8.57 -21.12
C LYS A 134 4.74 7.77 -19.83
N VAL A 135 5.39 6.61 -19.87
CA VAL A 135 5.63 5.78 -18.68
C VAL A 135 6.80 6.36 -17.91
N SER A 136 6.62 6.53 -16.59
CA SER A 136 7.68 6.96 -15.68
C SER A 136 7.46 6.35 -14.30
N HIS A 137 8.53 6.22 -13.52
CA HIS A 137 8.42 5.65 -12.17
C HIS A 137 7.63 6.60 -11.26
N GLY A 138 6.73 6.06 -10.43
CA GLY A 138 5.88 6.87 -9.56
C GLY A 138 6.66 7.62 -8.47
N SER A 139 7.78 7.06 -8.00
CA SER A 139 8.61 7.69 -6.96
C SER A 139 9.30 9.00 -7.38
N ILE A 140 9.43 9.27 -8.69
CA ILE A 140 10.09 10.47 -9.21
C ILE A 140 9.08 11.55 -9.64
N GLN A 141 7.79 11.35 -9.37
CA GLN A 141 6.75 12.29 -9.73
C GLN A 141 6.70 13.47 -8.74
N PRO A 142 6.25 14.67 -9.17
CA PRO A 142 6.11 15.83 -8.28
C PRO A 142 5.24 15.56 -7.04
N GLU A 143 4.16 14.80 -7.20
CA GLU A 143 3.22 14.48 -6.13
C GLU A 143 3.88 13.67 -5.00
N MET A 144 4.92 12.88 -5.33
CA MET A 144 5.69 12.17 -4.30
C MET A 144 6.41 13.13 -3.35
N LYS A 145 6.89 14.27 -3.86
CA LYS A 145 7.54 15.29 -3.02
C LYS A 145 6.55 15.90 -2.03
N GLU A 146 5.31 16.13 -2.46
CA GLU A 146 4.25 16.66 -1.60
C GLU A 146 3.84 15.65 -0.52
N ALA A 147 3.65 14.38 -0.89
CA ALA A 147 3.38 13.30 0.04
C ALA A 147 4.48 13.15 1.10
N LEU A 148 5.75 13.16 0.69
CA LEU A 148 6.89 13.08 1.60
C LEU A 148 7.02 14.31 2.50
N ALA A 149 6.68 15.50 2.00
CA ALA A 149 6.66 16.71 2.82
C ALA A 149 5.60 16.62 3.92
N PHE A 150 4.39 16.14 3.59
CA PHE A 150 3.31 15.92 4.55
C PHE A 150 3.66 14.83 5.58
N MET A 151 4.23 13.71 5.12
CA MET A 151 4.72 12.64 6.01
C MET A 151 5.81 13.15 6.95
N ARG A 152 6.77 13.93 6.44
CA ARG A 152 7.83 14.56 7.24
C ARG A 152 7.23 15.48 8.30
N GLU A 153 6.26 16.32 7.94
CA GLU A 153 5.60 17.23 8.88
C GLU A 153 5.02 16.45 10.06
N CYS A 154 4.23 15.40 9.79
CA CYS A 154 3.61 14.57 10.82
C CYS A 154 4.65 13.82 11.67
N PHE A 155 5.72 13.31 11.05
CA PHE A 155 6.81 12.64 11.76
C PHE A 155 7.55 13.61 12.69
N THR A 156 7.89 14.81 12.21
CA THR A 156 8.60 15.82 13.00
C THR A 156 7.73 16.44 14.10
N ALA A 157 6.41 16.42 13.94
CA ALA A 157 5.46 16.84 14.96
C ALA A 157 5.27 15.79 16.07
N GLY A 158 5.85 14.59 15.93
CA GLY A 158 5.73 13.52 16.93
C GLY A 158 4.47 12.67 16.80
N TYR A 159 3.64 12.88 15.77
CA TYR A 159 2.37 12.15 15.62
C TYR A 159 2.53 10.71 15.13
N ILE A 160 3.72 10.34 14.70
CA ILE A 160 4.06 9.02 14.18
C ILE A 160 4.99 8.35 15.19
N ASP A 161 4.63 7.14 15.59
CA ASP A 161 5.45 6.29 16.46
C ASP A 161 6.88 6.15 15.90
N PRO A 162 7.93 6.63 16.60
CA PRO A 162 9.30 6.56 16.10
C PRO A 162 9.79 5.11 15.95
N ALA A 163 9.18 4.15 16.68
CA ALA A 163 9.54 2.75 16.59
C ALA A 163 9.09 2.10 15.27
N ILE A 164 8.21 2.77 14.49
CA ILE A 164 7.67 2.25 13.21
C ILE A 164 8.78 1.84 12.23
N LEU A 165 9.95 2.48 12.26
CA LEU A 165 11.09 2.17 11.38
C LEU A 165 11.95 0.99 11.85
N THR A 166 11.72 0.52 13.08
CA THR A 166 12.48 -0.56 13.73
C THR A 166 11.59 -1.76 14.11
N SER A 167 10.27 -1.63 13.95
CA SER A 167 9.32 -2.73 14.14
C SER A 167 9.43 -3.69 12.95
N ASN A 168 9.88 -4.92 13.22
CA ASN A 168 10.28 -5.87 12.20
C ASN A 168 9.15 -6.76 11.64
N ASN A 169 7.87 -6.53 11.97
CA ASN A 169 6.75 -7.21 11.30
C ASN A 169 5.39 -6.53 11.57
N CYS A 170 4.40 -6.84 10.73
CA CYS A 170 2.98 -6.53 10.95
C CYS A 170 2.37 -7.26 12.17
N SER A 171 3.13 -8.14 12.84
CA SER A 171 2.71 -8.92 14.01
C SER A 171 3.05 -8.23 15.34
N ASN A 172 3.93 -7.24 15.32
CA ASN A 172 4.44 -6.46 16.44
C ASN A 172 4.06 -4.99 16.31
N SER A 173 2.93 -4.70 15.67
CA SER A 173 2.18 -3.46 15.90
C SER A 173 1.65 -3.47 17.35
N ASN A 174 2.57 -3.53 18.32
CA ASN A 174 2.30 -3.31 19.72
C ASN A 174 2.01 -1.82 19.86
N ILE A 175 0.80 -1.42 19.44
CA ILE A 175 0.09 -0.35 20.12
C ILE A 175 0.12 -0.79 21.58
N ARG A 176 0.92 -0.13 22.42
CA ARG A 176 1.34 -0.61 23.75
C ARG A 176 0.20 -0.87 24.74
N ASN A 177 -1.07 -0.76 24.35
CA ASN A 177 -2.25 -0.92 25.20
C ASN A 177 -3.35 -1.86 24.63
N ILE A 178 -3.05 -2.83 23.77
CA ILE A 178 -4.07 -3.83 23.33
C ILE A 178 -4.37 -4.88 24.42
N SER A 179 -3.50 -5.05 25.43
CA SER A 179 -3.60 -6.17 26.38
C SER A 179 -4.35 -5.87 27.69
N GLN A 180 -5.23 -4.87 27.76
CA GLN A 180 -6.02 -4.57 28.97
C GLN A 180 -7.55 -4.55 28.76
N LEU A 181 -8.05 -5.26 27.75
CA LEU A 181 -9.48 -5.63 27.67
C LEU A 181 -9.71 -7.04 28.20
#